data_AF-A0A9Q2KPD9-F1
#
_entry.id   AF-A0A9Q2KPD9-F1
#
_cell.length_a   1.000
_cell.length_b   1.000
_cell.length_c   1.000
_cell.angle_alpha   90.00
_cell.angle_beta   90.00
_cell.angle_gamma   90.00
#
_symmetry.space_group_name_H-M   'P 1'
#
loop_
_entity.id
_entity.type
_entity.pdbx_description
1 polymer ?
#
loop_
_entity_poly.entity_id
_entity_poly.type
_entity_poly.pdbx_seq_one_letter_code
_entity_poly.pdbx_strand_id
1 'polypeptide(L)'
;MSLLASLLAGSAGAALPVALDLSPQVTTRATTAWPAMPPQPLPKGLRPCCAFGYNLHAELLGMPVPFYQLDNVVPASHLGLHQYNDSMLAGLENLTGLSRENNGILYTTHGGFIDTAHVRDTADMTVYIFSQILPKLGQAFTLDLDSELAQRRLVFNAFTPPTDPVARYTLAAWLAAHLAFQVAEWHEIAQWYGFESVPGFSEGVSAFSPEDLYSNLLGARLAVSLILEGQTVSQGVYEVAMGTALRQALVHLGAQSPELTRFHFDMLDGRWWNSRRRVPEKYLVLRRNYQMGDNRLPTRVPGERAVLQRLALPHRWQGVDLNAVGELQLWPGTAMEQLPPPIRYYTFEDFPALAVNAQQADALAAR
;
A
#
# COMPACT_ATOMS: atom_id res chain seq x y z
N MET A 1 0.65 -57.26 13.40
CA MET A 1 1.75 -56.33 13.08
C MET A 1 1.17 -55.21 12.24
N SER A 2 0.82 -54.09 12.87
CA SER A 2 0.29 -52.90 12.23
C SER A 2 1.42 -52.10 11.61
N LEU A 3 1.33 -51.78 10.31
CA LEU A 3 2.09 -50.69 9.71
C LEU A 3 1.14 -49.50 9.54
N LEU A 4 1.35 -48.47 10.35
CA LEU A 4 0.86 -47.12 10.12
C LEU A 4 1.50 -46.58 8.84
N ALA A 5 0.67 -46.19 7.88
CA ALA A 5 1.08 -45.32 6.79
C ALA A 5 0.84 -43.86 7.21
N SER A 6 1.89 -43.22 7.70
CA SER A 6 1.94 -41.77 7.90
C SER A 6 2.12 -41.12 6.52
N LEU A 7 1.03 -40.66 5.91
CA LEU A 7 1.09 -39.75 4.76
C LEU A 7 1.36 -38.35 5.28
N LEU A 8 2.62 -37.93 5.17
CA LEU A 8 3.06 -36.55 5.28
C LEU A 8 2.32 -35.72 4.24
N ALA A 9 1.50 -34.78 4.70
CA ALA A 9 0.88 -33.74 3.89
C ALA A 9 1.97 -32.74 3.44
N GLY A 10 2.66 -33.10 2.36
CA GLY A 10 3.48 -32.18 1.57
C GLY A 10 2.73 -31.81 0.30
N SER A 11 1.71 -30.96 0.39
CA SER A 11 1.12 -30.31 -0.78
C SER A 11 1.57 -28.86 -0.79
N ALA A 12 2.66 -28.59 -1.52
CA ALA A 12 2.77 -27.34 -2.26
C ALA A 12 1.63 -27.34 -3.28
N GLY A 13 0.42 -26.98 -2.83
CA GLY A 13 -0.68 -26.71 -3.73
C GLY A 13 -0.24 -25.54 -4.58
N ALA A 14 -0.04 -25.75 -5.88
CA ALA A 14 0.07 -24.65 -6.82
C ALA A 14 -1.22 -23.83 -6.65
N ALA A 15 -1.10 -22.66 -6.02
CA ALA A 15 -2.22 -21.74 -5.92
C ALA A 15 -2.69 -21.45 -7.34
N LEU A 16 -3.98 -21.63 -7.60
CA LEU A 16 -4.55 -21.38 -8.92
C LEU A 16 -4.26 -19.92 -9.31
N PRO A 17 -3.90 -19.65 -10.57
CA PRO A 17 -3.65 -18.29 -11.01
C PRO A 17 -4.89 -17.44 -10.78
N VAL A 18 -4.71 -16.25 -10.21
CA VAL A 18 -5.81 -15.30 -10.02
C VAL A 18 -5.94 -14.42 -11.26
N ALA A 19 -7.19 -14.15 -11.68
CA ALA A 19 -7.44 -13.19 -12.75
C ALA A 19 -7.21 -11.77 -12.22
N LEU A 20 -6.08 -11.18 -12.59
CA LEU A 20 -5.73 -9.81 -12.20
C LEU A 20 -6.21 -8.81 -13.24
N ASP A 21 -6.87 -7.75 -12.80
CA ASP A 21 -7.13 -6.57 -13.64
C ASP A 21 -6.16 -5.45 -13.29
N LEU A 22 -5.13 -5.30 -14.11
CA LEU A 22 -4.17 -4.20 -14.06
C LEU A 22 -4.37 -3.19 -15.20
N SER A 23 -5.50 -3.27 -15.92
CA SER A 23 -5.79 -2.36 -17.02
C SER A 23 -6.18 -0.96 -16.52
N PRO A 24 -5.83 0.11 -17.24
CA PRO A 24 -6.18 1.47 -16.81
C PRO A 24 -7.69 1.73 -16.92
N GLN A 25 -8.40 1.04 -17.80
CA GLN A 25 -9.87 1.11 -17.88
C GLN A 25 -10.51 0.11 -16.93
N VAL A 26 -11.17 0.62 -15.89
CA VAL A 26 -11.86 -0.22 -14.92
C VAL A 26 -13.16 -0.74 -15.52
N THR A 27 -13.11 -1.92 -16.13
CA THR A 27 -14.29 -2.62 -16.69
C THR A 27 -14.69 -3.85 -15.89
N THR A 28 -13.86 -4.26 -14.94
CA THR A 28 -14.01 -5.52 -14.21
C THR A 28 -15.13 -5.44 -13.18
N ARG A 29 -15.88 -6.53 -13.10
CA ARG A 29 -17.00 -6.72 -12.17
C ARG A 29 -16.99 -8.16 -11.68
N ALA A 30 -17.58 -8.40 -10.51
CA ALA A 30 -17.77 -9.75 -10.04
C ALA A 30 -18.73 -10.50 -10.98
N THR A 31 -18.53 -11.81 -11.12
CA THR A 31 -19.44 -12.68 -11.87
C THR A 31 -20.63 -13.14 -11.03
N THR A 32 -20.48 -13.14 -9.71
CA THR A 32 -21.51 -13.43 -8.72
C THR A 32 -21.25 -12.62 -7.44
N ALA A 33 -22.23 -12.53 -6.54
CA ALA A 33 -22.03 -12.04 -5.19
C ALA A 33 -21.42 -13.17 -4.35
N TRP A 34 -20.09 -13.20 -4.27
CA TRP A 34 -19.37 -14.23 -3.53
C TRP A 34 -19.62 -14.14 -2.03
N PRO A 35 -19.52 -15.25 -1.28
CA PRO A 35 -19.37 -15.19 0.16
C PRO A 35 -18.13 -14.35 0.51
N ALA A 36 -18.24 -13.50 1.52
CA ALA A 36 -17.12 -12.72 2.04
C ALA A 36 -16.84 -13.12 3.48
N MET A 37 -15.58 -12.99 3.90
CA MET A 37 -15.19 -13.11 5.29
C MET A 37 -16.00 -12.14 6.18
N PRO A 38 -16.20 -12.47 7.47
CA PRO A 38 -16.82 -11.53 8.41
C PRO A 38 -16.00 -10.24 8.53
N PRO A 39 -16.56 -9.16 9.10
CA PRO A 39 -15.83 -7.92 9.36
C PRO A 39 -14.46 -8.18 10.01
N GLN A 40 -13.38 -7.77 9.35
CA GLN A 40 -12.01 -7.95 9.82
C GLN A 40 -11.60 -6.84 10.79
N PRO A 41 -10.63 -7.08 11.70
CA PRO A 41 -10.04 -6.01 12.49
C PRO A 41 -9.30 -5.01 11.59
N LEU A 42 -9.17 -3.76 12.05
CA LEU A 42 -8.34 -2.75 11.38
C LEU A 42 -6.89 -3.28 11.27
N PRO A 43 -6.24 -3.23 10.09
CA PRO A 43 -4.82 -3.53 9.96
C PRO A 43 -3.99 -2.59 10.82
N LYS A 44 -3.11 -3.15 11.66
CA LYS A 44 -2.38 -2.42 12.72
C LYS A 44 -0.90 -2.76 12.84
N GLY A 45 -0.43 -3.87 12.28
CA GLY A 45 0.99 -4.18 12.40
C GLY A 45 1.83 -3.25 11.52
N LEU A 46 3.05 -2.95 11.96
CA LEU A 46 3.98 -2.19 11.17
C LEU A 46 4.62 -3.13 10.12
N ARG A 47 4.43 -2.88 8.83
CA ARG A 47 5.39 -3.35 7.83
C ARG A 47 6.40 -2.22 7.67
N PRO A 48 7.60 -2.33 8.28
CA PRO A 48 8.56 -1.24 8.23
C PRO A 48 8.79 -0.86 6.75
N CYS A 49 8.44 0.38 6.43
CA CYS A 49 8.59 0.95 5.09
C CYS A 49 10.07 0.93 4.71
N CYS A 50 10.37 0.38 3.55
CA CYS A 50 11.74 0.32 3.05
C CYS A 50 12.10 1.70 2.53
N ALA A 51 13.03 2.40 3.20
CA ALA A 51 13.55 3.64 2.63
C ALA A 51 14.13 3.37 1.22
N PHE A 52 13.82 4.23 0.25
CA PHE A 52 14.25 4.03 -1.14
C PHE A 52 15.78 4.00 -1.26
N GLY A 53 16.30 2.84 -1.67
CA GLY A 53 17.74 2.54 -1.71
C GLY A 53 18.01 1.11 -1.23
N TYR A 54 19.28 0.70 -1.16
CA TYR A 54 19.66 -0.62 -0.64
C TYR A 54 21.00 -0.58 0.11
N ASN A 55 21.28 -1.62 0.90
CA ASN A 55 22.40 -1.67 1.84
C ASN A 55 22.40 -0.45 2.77
N LEU A 56 21.22 -0.06 3.23
CA LEU A 56 21.06 1.16 4.01
C LEU A 56 21.64 0.95 5.40
N HIS A 57 22.42 1.92 5.83
CA HIS A 57 22.88 1.99 7.21
C HIS A 57 21.89 2.75 8.08
N ALA A 58 21.92 2.49 9.39
CA ALA A 58 21.09 3.20 10.35
C ALA A 58 21.94 4.08 11.28
N GLU A 59 21.30 5.08 11.84
CA GLU A 59 21.76 5.83 13.00
C GLU A 59 20.65 5.94 14.05
N LEU A 60 21.05 6.08 15.31
CA LEU A 60 20.16 6.31 16.43
C LEU A 60 20.74 7.46 17.27
N LEU A 61 19.92 8.49 17.52
CA LEU A 61 20.35 9.71 18.21
C LEU A 61 21.61 10.35 17.58
N GLY A 62 21.69 10.33 16.25
CA GLY A 62 22.81 10.88 15.47
C GLY A 62 24.09 10.02 15.50
N MET A 63 24.05 8.83 16.09
CA MET A 63 25.19 7.92 16.17
C MET A 63 24.99 6.72 15.23
N PRO A 64 25.97 6.39 14.36
CA PRO A 64 25.89 5.21 13.50
C PRO A 64 25.66 3.93 14.30
N VAL A 65 24.72 3.08 13.85
CA VAL A 65 24.52 1.74 14.40
C VAL A 65 25.53 0.80 13.73
N PRO A 66 26.58 0.34 14.42
CA PRO A 66 27.62 -0.48 13.81
C PRO A 66 27.06 -1.86 13.40
N PHE A 67 27.53 -2.38 12.27
CA PHE A 67 27.16 -3.70 11.73
C PHE A 67 25.68 -3.89 11.35
N TYR A 68 24.84 -2.86 11.46
CA TYR A 68 23.47 -2.88 10.95
C TYR A 68 23.44 -2.44 9.47
N GLN A 69 22.80 -3.25 8.65
CA GLN A 69 22.53 -2.97 7.24
C GLN A 69 21.15 -3.51 6.89
N LEU A 70 20.37 -2.71 6.15
CA LEU A 70 19.08 -3.09 5.62
C LEU A 70 19.22 -3.38 4.11
N ASP A 71 19.20 -4.66 3.74
CA ASP A 71 19.17 -5.11 2.33
C ASP A 71 17.73 -5.05 1.83
N ASN A 72 17.34 -3.87 1.33
CA ASN A 72 15.99 -3.57 0.86
C ASN A 72 15.62 -4.24 -0.47
N VAL A 73 16.46 -5.13 -1.03
CA VAL A 73 16.20 -5.76 -2.33
C VAL A 73 15.67 -7.18 -2.17
N VAL A 74 14.48 -7.44 -2.73
CA VAL A 74 13.84 -8.77 -2.71
C VAL A 74 13.59 -9.30 -4.12
N PRO A 75 13.75 -10.61 -4.37
CA PRO A 75 13.34 -11.19 -5.65
C PRO A 75 11.83 -11.49 -5.66
N ALA A 76 11.18 -11.32 -6.81
CA ALA A 76 9.76 -11.65 -6.99
C ALA A 76 9.41 -13.12 -6.68
N SER A 77 10.39 -14.03 -6.75
CA SER A 77 10.21 -15.46 -6.45
C SER A 77 10.19 -15.77 -4.93
N HIS A 78 10.67 -14.87 -4.07
CA HIS A 78 10.86 -15.12 -2.63
C HIS A 78 10.34 -13.97 -1.77
N LEU A 79 9.03 -13.70 -1.87
CA LEU A 79 8.35 -12.64 -1.10
C LEU A 79 7.80 -13.13 0.26
N GLY A 80 8.05 -14.39 0.61
CA GLY A 80 7.46 -15.03 1.78
C GLY A 80 5.96 -15.29 1.63
N LEU A 81 5.31 -15.59 2.76
CA LEU A 81 3.87 -15.82 2.88
C LEU A 81 3.22 -14.54 3.37
N HIS A 82 2.27 -14.01 2.61
CA HIS A 82 1.49 -12.87 3.06
C HIS A 82 0.68 -13.23 4.31
N GLN A 83 0.62 -12.29 5.25
CA GLN A 83 -0.15 -12.41 6.48
C GLN A 83 -1.00 -11.16 6.62
N TYR A 84 -2.30 -11.33 6.88
CA TYR A 84 -3.15 -10.18 7.13
C TYR A 84 -2.69 -9.45 8.39
N ASN A 85 -2.55 -8.14 8.30
CA ASN A 85 -1.77 -7.35 9.25
C ASN A 85 -2.53 -6.98 10.54
N ASP A 86 -3.05 -7.97 11.27
CA ASP A 86 -3.96 -7.77 12.40
C ASP A 86 -3.29 -7.64 13.78
N SER A 87 -1.96 -7.80 13.88
CA SER A 87 -1.28 -7.81 15.19
C SER A 87 -0.04 -6.91 15.26
N MET A 88 0.06 -6.18 16.38
CA MET A 88 1.25 -5.39 16.74
C MET A 88 2.49 -6.28 16.94
N LEU A 89 2.29 -7.55 17.32
CA LEU A 89 3.36 -8.54 17.47
C LEU A 89 3.97 -8.93 16.12
N ALA A 90 3.15 -9.08 15.07
CA ALA A 90 3.64 -9.26 13.70
C ALA A 90 4.50 -8.07 13.24
N GLY A 91 4.16 -6.84 13.66
CA GLY A 91 5.00 -5.66 13.43
C GLY A 91 6.38 -5.74 14.11
N LEU A 92 6.46 -6.32 15.31
CA LEU A 92 7.73 -6.56 16.00
C LEU A 92 8.52 -7.73 15.37
N GLU A 93 7.84 -8.76 14.85
CA GLU A 93 8.45 -9.84 14.07
C GLU A 93 9.03 -9.33 12.73
N ASN A 94 8.36 -8.36 12.08
CA ASN A 94 8.86 -7.66 10.90
C ASN A 94 10.16 -6.88 11.20
N LEU A 95 10.22 -6.19 12.34
CA LEU A 95 11.41 -5.44 12.76
C LEU A 95 12.59 -6.32 13.18
N THR A 96 12.33 -7.58 13.56
CA THR A 96 13.35 -8.54 14.03
C THR A 96 13.81 -9.54 12.96
N GLY A 97 13.26 -9.45 11.74
CA GLY A 97 13.58 -10.37 10.64
C GLY A 97 13.02 -11.78 10.80
N LEU A 98 12.07 -11.97 11.73
CA LEU A 98 11.39 -13.26 11.99
C LEU A 98 10.05 -13.37 11.24
N SER A 99 9.70 -12.36 10.46
CA SER A 99 8.48 -12.34 9.66
C SER A 99 8.43 -13.47 8.64
N ARG A 100 7.21 -13.96 8.41
CA ARG A 100 6.94 -14.87 7.28
C ARG A 100 6.85 -14.12 5.96
N GLU A 101 6.68 -12.80 6.00
CA GLU A 101 6.75 -11.90 4.86
C GLU A 101 8.20 -11.46 4.61
N ASN A 102 8.65 -11.56 3.37
CA ASN A 102 9.90 -10.96 2.93
C ASN A 102 9.56 -9.71 2.13
N ASN A 103 9.47 -8.57 2.83
CA ASN A 103 9.18 -7.27 2.25
C ASN A 103 10.46 -6.57 1.78
N GLY A 104 10.33 -5.74 0.77
CA GLY A 104 11.41 -4.98 0.16
C GLY A 104 11.00 -4.39 -1.18
N ILE A 105 11.97 -3.78 -1.84
CA ILE A 105 11.82 -3.09 -3.11
C ILE A 105 12.45 -3.93 -4.23
N LEU A 106 11.76 -4.00 -5.37
CA LEU A 106 12.33 -4.54 -6.60
C LEU A 106 12.04 -3.64 -7.80
N TYR A 107 12.91 -3.73 -8.80
CA TYR A 107 12.70 -3.03 -10.06
C TYR A 107 11.90 -3.91 -11.05
N THR A 108 10.97 -3.27 -11.76
CA THR A 108 10.14 -3.86 -12.82
C THR A 108 10.17 -2.93 -14.04
N THR A 109 10.20 -3.49 -15.26
CA THR A 109 10.34 -2.67 -16.48
C THR A 109 9.11 -1.82 -16.79
N HIS A 110 7.92 -2.31 -16.43
CA HIS A 110 6.65 -1.62 -16.71
C HIS A 110 6.12 -0.84 -15.49
N GLY A 111 6.47 -1.25 -14.27
CA GLY A 111 6.01 -0.64 -13.02
C GLY A 111 7.06 0.22 -12.31
N GLY A 112 8.28 0.35 -12.84
CA GLY A 112 9.38 1.01 -12.13
C GLY A 112 9.74 0.23 -10.86
N PHE A 113 10.21 0.94 -9.82
CA PHE A 113 10.41 0.35 -8.50
C PHE A 113 9.06 0.08 -7.82
N ILE A 114 8.95 -1.07 -7.16
CA ILE A 114 7.76 -1.50 -6.41
C ILE A 114 8.19 -1.87 -5.00
N ASP A 115 7.61 -1.21 -4.01
CA ASP A 115 7.72 -1.61 -2.60
C ASP A 115 6.58 -2.58 -2.26
N THR A 116 6.96 -3.79 -1.90
CA THR A 116 6.03 -4.87 -1.57
C THR A 116 5.30 -4.69 -0.24
N ALA A 117 5.84 -3.90 0.71
CA ALA A 117 5.15 -3.56 1.95
C ALA A 117 3.92 -2.68 1.67
N HIS A 118 4.12 -1.58 0.95
CA HIS A 118 3.05 -0.66 0.50
C HIS A 118 1.94 -1.39 -0.29
N VAL A 119 2.32 -2.31 -1.17
CA VAL A 119 1.34 -3.15 -1.90
C VAL A 119 0.48 -3.98 -0.94
N ARG A 120 1.09 -4.58 0.08
CA ARG A 120 0.38 -5.42 1.07
C ARG A 120 -0.46 -4.60 2.04
N ASP A 121 0.03 -3.47 2.54
CA ASP A 121 -0.70 -2.60 3.47
C ASP A 121 -1.97 -2.04 2.83
N THR A 122 -1.88 -1.54 1.60
CA THR A 122 -3.06 -1.03 0.90
C THR A 122 -4.03 -2.16 0.52
N ALA A 123 -3.53 -3.36 0.22
CA ALA A 123 -4.38 -4.51 -0.03
C ALA A 123 -5.18 -4.93 1.23
N ASP A 124 -4.51 -5.01 2.38
CA ASP A 124 -5.15 -5.34 3.67
C ASP A 124 -6.17 -4.28 4.07
N MET A 125 -5.86 -3.00 3.89
CA MET A 125 -6.80 -1.90 4.12
C MET A 125 -8.02 -1.99 3.19
N THR A 126 -7.82 -2.37 1.93
CA THR A 126 -8.92 -2.58 0.98
C THR A 126 -9.85 -3.71 1.44
N VAL A 127 -9.29 -4.86 1.85
CA VAL A 127 -10.09 -6.00 2.34
C VAL A 127 -10.78 -5.68 3.66
N TYR A 128 -10.10 -4.97 4.57
CA TYR A 128 -10.70 -4.45 5.80
C TYR A 128 -11.95 -3.63 5.49
N ILE A 129 -11.79 -2.55 4.71
CA ILE A 129 -12.88 -1.62 4.39
C ILE A 129 -14.02 -2.37 3.68
N PHE A 130 -13.70 -3.26 2.74
CA PHE A 130 -14.70 -4.08 2.04
C PHE A 130 -15.54 -4.93 2.99
N SER A 131 -14.88 -5.62 3.95
CA SER A 131 -15.56 -6.47 4.93
C SER A 131 -16.51 -5.68 5.86
N GLN A 132 -16.23 -4.40 6.08
CA GLN A 132 -17.08 -3.49 6.87
C GLN A 132 -18.24 -2.92 6.03
N ILE A 133 -17.97 -2.56 4.77
CA ILE A 133 -18.94 -1.93 3.86
C ILE A 133 -20.00 -2.92 3.37
N LEU A 134 -19.61 -4.13 2.94
CA LEU A 134 -20.51 -5.06 2.27
C LEU A 134 -21.86 -5.27 3.00
N PRO A 135 -21.90 -5.56 4.33
CA PRO A 135 -23.16 -5.76 5.05
C PRO A 135 -23.97 -4.46 5.24
N LYS A 136 -23.35 -3.28 5.12
CA LYS A 136 -23.94 -1.97 5.45
C LYS A 136 -24.11 -1.04 4.24
N LEU A 137 -23.69 -1.44 3.03
CA LEU A 137 -23.69 -0.58 1.85
C LEU A 137 -25.06 0.07 1.63
N GLY A 138 -25.08 1.40 1.51
CA GLY A 138 -26.30 2.22 1.41
C GLY A 138 -26.77 2.82 2.74
N GLN A 139 -26.25 2.37 3.88
CA GLN A 139 -26.54 2.95 5.19
C GLN A 139 -25.50 4.01 5.56
N ALA A 140 -25.90 4.99 6.38
CA ALA A 140 -24.96 5.94 6.96
C ALA A 140 -24.24 5.32 8.17
N PHE A 141 -22.91 5.37 8.18
CA PHE A 141 -22.09 4.95 9.32
C PHE A 141 -20.68 5.55 9.22
N THR A 142 -19.90 5.40 10.29
CA THR A 142 -18.49 5.84 10.34
C THR A 142 -17.61 4.68 10.80
N LEU A 143 -16.42 4.58 10.21
CA LEU A 143 -15.33 3.74 10.71
C LEU A 143 -14.20 4.67 11.16
N ASP A 144 -13.83 4.58 12.43
CA ASP A 144 -12.65 5.27 12.95
C ASP A 144 -11.40 4.43 12.66
N LEU A 145 -10.36 5.08 12.11
CA LEU A 145 -9.03 4.49 11.96
C LEU A 145 -8.12 5.03 13.06
N ASP A 146 -6.96 4.40 13.27
CA ASP A 146 -5.98 4.92 14.22
C ASP A 146 -5.53 6.33 13.77
N SER A 147 -5.20 7.22 14.71
CA SER A 147 -4.82 8.60 14.36
C SER A 147 -3.43 8.65 13.72
N GLU A 148 -3.27 9.58 12.78
CA GLU A 148 -2.02 9.77 12.05
C GLU A 148 -1.87 11.26 11.75
N LEU A 149 -1.30 12.00 12.72
CA LEU A 149 -1.44 13.45 12.93
C LEU A 149 -2.90 13.90 13.16
N ALA A 150 -3.78 13.62 12.19
CA ALA A 150 -5.22 13.86 12.25
C ALA A 150 -5.98 12.63 12.76
N GLN A 151 -7.19 12.85 13.30
CA GLN A 151 -8.13 11.77 13.56
C GLN A 151 -8.77 11.34 12.22
N ARG A 152 -8.48 10.11 11.79
CA ARG A 152 -8.91 9.58 10.50
C ARG A 152 -10.27 8.87 10.65
N ARG A 153 -11.25 9.27 9.84
CA ARG A 153 -12.59 8.68 9.83
C ARG A 153 -13.03 8.40 8.40
N LEU A 154 -13.46 7.17 8.11
CA LEU A 154 -14.17 6.86 6.88
C LEU A 154 -15.67 7.07 7.14
N VAL A 155 -16.25 8.09 6.50
CA VAL A 155 -17.65 8.46 6.67
C VAL A 155 -18.43 7.99 5.45
N PHE A 156 -19.45 7.18 5.69
CA PHE A 156 -20.33 6.64 4.66
C PHE A 156 -21.69 7.34 4.75
N ASN A 157 -22.15 7.86 3.60
CA ASN A 157 -23.44 8.51 3.49
C ASN A 157 -24.52 7.49 3.13
N ALA A 158 -25.75 7.71 3.61
CA ALA A 158 -26.88 6.91 3.17
C ALA A 158 -27.19 7.19 1.68
N PHE A 159 -27.40 6.13 0.90
CA PHE A 159 -27.80 6.22 -0.51
C PHE A 159 -28.60 4.98 -0.89
N THR A 160 -29.25 4.99 -2.05
CA THR A 160 -29.91 3.78 -2.59
C THR A 160 -28.89 2.96 -3.38
N PRO A 161 -28.43 1.80 -2.86
CA PRO A 161 -27.49 0.95 -3.57
C PRO A 161 -28.20 0.16 -4.69
N PRO A 162 -27.45 -0.40 -5.65
CA PRO A 162 -28.01 -1.33 -6.63
C PRO A 162 -28.78 -2.48 -5.96
N THR A 163 -29.91 -2.86 -6.54
CA THR A 163 -30.72 -4.00 -6.07
C THR A 163 -30.15 -5.34 -6.52
N ASP A 164 -29.45 -5.38 -7.65
CA ASP A 164 -28.72 -6.56 -8.11
C ASP A 164 -27.57 -6.89 -7.13
N PRO A 165 -27.52 -8.11 -6.55
CA PRO A 165 -26.49 -8.49 -5.60
C PRO A 165 -25.06 -8.38 -6.16
N VAL A 166 -24.86 -8.71 -7.45
CA VAL A 166 -23.54 -8.68 -8.10
C VAL A 166 -23.07 -7.23 -8.26
N ALA A 167 -23.97 -6.36 -8.69
CA ALA A 167 -23.75 -4.92 -8.76
C ALA A 167 -23.42 -4.32 -7.38
N ARG A 168 -24.21 -4.66 -6.36
CA ARG A 168 -23.99 -4.23 -4.97
C ARG A 168 -22.61 -4.65 -4.45
N TYR A 169 -22.24 -5.91 -4.68
CA TYR A 169 -20.95 -6.47 -4.27
C TYR A 169 -19.78 -5.77 -4.99
N THR A 170 -19.91 -5.57 -6.30
CA THR A 170 -18.89 -4.89 -7.12
C THR A 170 -18.70 -3.43 -6.70
N LEU A 171 -19.79 -2.70 -6.41
CA LEU A 171 -19.71 -1.33 -5.89
C LEU A 171 -18.96 -1.27 -4.55
N ALA A 172 -19.26 -2.18 -3.62
CA ALA A 172 -18.58 -2.24 -2.33
C ALA A 172 -17.07 -2.48 -2.50
N ALA A 173 -16.65 -3.35 -3.43
CA ALA A 173 -15.25 -3.61 -3.71
C ALA A 173 -14.51 -2.38 -4.23
N TRP A 174 -15.07 -1.68 -5.23
CA TRP A 174 -14.45 -0.48 -5.78
C TRP A 174 -14.44 0.69 -4.79
N LEU A 175 -15.50 0.88 -4.00
CA LEU A 175 -15.54 1.90 -2.94
C LEU A 175 -14.47 1.62 -1.87
N ALA A 176 -14.26 0.36 -1.50
CA ALA A 176 -13.26 -0.01 -0.52
C ALA A 176 -11.83 0.33 -0.99
N ALA A 177 -11.51 0.00 -2.24
CA ALA A 177 -10.19 0.30 -2.82
C ALA A 177 -9.96 1.80 -3.01
N HIS A 178 -10.99 2.54 -3.43
CA HIS A 178 -10.97 3.99 -3.55
C HIS A 178 -10.60 4.66 -2.23
N LEU A 179 -11.25 4.24 -1.13
CA LEU A 179 -10.97 4.77 0.21
C LEU A 179 -9.63 4.28 0.77
N ALA A 180 -9.26 3.01 0.55
CA ALA A 180 -7.96 2.48 1.00
C ALA A 180 -6.79 3.24 0.36
N PHE A 181 -6.90 3.58 -0.93
CA PHE A 181 -5.90 4.37 -1.60
C PHE A 181 -5.79 5.79 -1.02
N GLN A 182 -6.92 6.47 -0.73
CA GLN A 182 -6.88 7.77 -0.05
C GLN A 182 -6.24 7.69 1.34
N VAL A 183 -6.45 6.60 2.08
CA VAL A 183 -5.76 6.37 3.37
C VAL A 183 -4.25 6.26 3.17
N ALA A 184 -3.79 5.58 2.11
CA ALA A 184 -2.38 5.51 1.77
C ALA A 184 -1.80 6.86 1.30
N GLU A 185 -2.55 7.66 0.54
CA GLU A 185 -2.13 9.02 0.18
C GLU A 185 -1.96 9.92 1.41
N TRP A 186 -2.86 9.78 2.39
CA TRP A 186 -2.71 10.49 3.66
C TRP A 186 -1.44 10.07 4.41
N HIS A 187 -1.08 8.79 4.39
CA HIS A 187 0.13 8.30 5.05
C HIS A 187 1.38 9.05 4.57
N GLU A 188 1.54 9.18 3.24
CA GLU A 188 2.66 9.94 2.64
C GLU A 188 2.70 11.40 3.09
N ILE A 189 1.53 12.05 3.13
CA ILE A 189 1.39 13.42 3.60
C ILE A 189 1.78 13.50 5.07
N ALA A 190 1.22 12.65 5.91
CA ALA A 190 1.44 12.67 7.34
C ALA A 190 2.91 12.44 7.70
N GLN A 191 3.57 11.46 7.07
CA GLN A 191 5.01 11.21 7.24
C GLN A 191 5.84 12.45 6.92
N TRP A 192 5.50 13.19 5.85
CA TRP A 192 6.22 14.42 5.50
C TRP A 192 6.05 15.51 6.57
N TYR A 193 4.83 15.64 7.10
CA TYR A 193 4.47 16.62 8.14
C TYR A 193 4.84 16.16 9.57
N GLY A 194 5.71 15.15 9.71
CA GLY A 194 6.31 14.77 10.98
C GLY A 194 5.58 13.66 11.72
N PHE A 195 4.79 12.83 11.03
CA PHE A 195 4.27 11.60 11.64
C PHE A 195 5.41 10.62 11.95
N GLU A 196 5.24 9.92 13.07
CA GLU A 196 6.15 8.88 13.56
C GLU A 196 5.30 7.73 14.12
N SER A 197 5.38 6.53 13.52
CA SER A 197 4.79 5.31 14.09
C SER A 197 5.52 4.86 15.35
N VAL A 198 6.82 5.14 15.42
CA VAL A 198 7.67 4.90 16.58
C VAL A 198 8.19 6.25 17.09
N PRO A 199 7.74 6.72 18.28
CA PRO A 199 8.14 8.01 18.80
C PRO A 199 9.66 8.22 18.83
N GLY A 200 10.13 9.32 18.26
CA GLY A 200 11.55 9.67 18.13
C GLY A 200 12.24 9.08 16.90
N PHE A 201 11.53 8.35 16.04
CA PHE A 201 12.04 7.84 14.78
C PHE A 201 11.24 8.43 13.61
N SER A 202 11.85 9.41 12.94
CA SER A 202 11.21 10.12 11.84
C SER A 202 10.93 9.19 10.65
N GLU A 203 9.71 9.23 10.13
CA GLU A 203 9.35 8.57 8.87
C GLU A 203 9.50 9.49 7.65
N GLY A 204 10.00 10.71 7.83
CA GLY A 204 10.19 11.66 6.74
C GLY A 204 11.11 11.13 5.64
N VAL A 205 11.95 10.13 5.91
CA VAL A 205 12.76 9.44 4.90
C VAL A 205 11.90 8.69 3.88
N SER A 206 10.75 8.13 4.26
CA SER A 206 9.83 7.42 3.35
C SER A 206 8.85 8.35 2.65
N ALA A 207 8.50 9.48 3.26
CA ALA A 207 7.44 10.35 2.75
C ALA A 207 7.57 10.73 1.26
N PHE A 208 6.57 10.39 0.46
CA PHE A 208 6.55 10.65 -0.99
C PHE A 208 7.73 10.02 -1.74
N SER A 209 8.20 8.83 -1.37
CA SER A 209 9.24 8.16 -2.16
C SER A 209 8.73 7.86 -3.58
N PRO A 210 9.62 7.75 -4.58
CA PRO A 210 9.23 7.64 -5.99
C PRO A 210 8.25 6.49 -6.32
N GLU A 211 8.26 5.43 -5.52
CA GLU A 211 7.55 4.17 -5.72
C GLU A 211 6.24 4.07 -4.92
N ASP A 212 6.11 4.79 -3.80
CA ASP A 212 5.12 4.48 -2.75
C ASP A 212 3.70 4.51 -3.29
N LEU A 213 3.24 5.66 -3.81
CA LEU A 213 1.87 5.80 -4.29
C LEU A 213 1.54 4.88 -5.48
N TYR A 214 2.51 4.49 -6.30
CA TYR A 214 2.24 3.49 -7.36
C TYR A 214 2.12 2.08 -6.77
N SER A 215 2.94 1.76 -5.76
CA SER A 215 2.91 0.50 -5.01
C SER A 215 1.61 0.35 -4.22
N ASN A 216 1.18 1.41 -3.51
CA ASN A 216 -0.10 1.49 -2.83
C ASN A 216 -1.27 1.26 -3.80
N LEU A 217 -1.28 1.96 -4.94
CA LEU A 217 -2.31 1.79 -5.97
C LEU A 217 -2.34 0.36 -6.54
N LEU A 218 -1.18 -0.25 -6.75
CA LEU A 218 -1.09 -1.66 -7.15
C LEU A 218 -1.74 -2.56 -6.09
N GLY A 219 -1.48 -2.33 -4.80
CA GLY A 219 -2.13 -3.03 -3.68
C GLY A 219 -3.64 -2.98 -3.72
N ALA A 220 -4.21 -1.78 -3.89
CA ALA A 220 -5.64 -1.59 -4.03
C ALA A 220 -6.22 -2.39 -5.22
N ARG A 221 -5.54 -2.35 -6.38
CA ARG A 221 -5.97 -3.07 -7.60
C ARG A 221 -5.91 -4.59 -7.45
N LEU A 222 -4.89 -5.11 -6.77
CA LEU A 222 -4.78 -6.54 -6.48
C LEU A 222 -5.90 -6.99 -5.55
N ALA A 223 -6.13 -6.27 -4.44
CA ALA A 223 -7.21 -6.60 -3.51
C ALA A 223 -8.59 -6.60 -4.17
N VAL A 224 -8.90 -5.63 -5.05
CA VAL A 224 -10.16 -5.66 -5.79
C VAL A 224 -10.26 -6.88 -6.68
N SER A 225 -9.19 -7.24 -7.40
CA SER A 225 -9.18 -8.45 -8.24
C SER A 225 -9.49 -9.70 -7.41
N LEU A 226 -8.88 -9.82 -6.22
CA LEU A 226 -9.16 -10.91 -5.29
C LEU A 226 -10.61 -10.92 -4.80
N ILE A 227 -11.16 -9.76 -4.43
CA ILE A 227 -12.54 -9.62 -3.95
C ILE A 227 -13.54 -10.04 -5.04
N LEU A 228 -13.35 -9.56 -6.27
CA LEU A 228 -14.25 -9.82 -7.40
C LEU A 228 -14.20 -11.29 -7.87
N GLU A 229 -13.07 -11.97 -7.66
CA GLU A 229 -12.87 -13.41 -7.93
C GLU A 229 -13.18 -14.31 -6.71
N GLY A 230 -13.78 -13.76 -5.65
CA GLY A 230 -14.23 -14.54 -4.49
C GLY A 230 -13.09 -15.10 -3.63
N GLN A 231 -11.89 -14.52 -3.70
CA GLN A 231 -10.70 -14.97 -2.95
C GLN A 231 -10.63 -14.36 -1.54
N THR A 232 -11.70 -13.72 -1.07
CA THR A 232 -11.81 -13.11 0.26
C THR A 232 -12.89 -13.78 1.13
N VAL A 233 -13.16 -15.06 0.90
CA VAL A 233 -14.13 -15.87 1.67
C VAL A 233 -13.68 -16.15 3.11
N SER A 234 -12.38 -16.15 3.36
CA SER A 234 -11.75 -16.27 4.69
C SER A 234 -10.36 -15.63 4.66
N GLN A 235 -9.82 -15.29 5.84
CA GLN A 235 -8.48 -14.71 5.96
C GLN A 235 -7.40 -15.62 5.33
N GLY A 236 -7.40 -16.92 5.64
CA GLY A 236 -6.40 -17.85 5.09
C GLY A 236 -6.46 -18.01 3.57
N VAL A 237 -7.65 -17.92 2.95
CA VAL A 237 -7.77 -17.92 1.48
C VAL A 237 -7.20 -16.62 0.90
N TYR A 238 -7.54 -15.48 1.50
CA TYR A 238 -7.00 -14.19 1.10
C TYR A 238 -5.48 -14.13 1.21
N GLU A 239 -4.90 -14.63 2.30
CA GLU A 239 -3.45 -14.65 2.54
C GLU A 239 -2.70 -15.39 1.42
N VAL A 240 -3.17 -16.58 1.05
CA VAL A 240 -2.60 -17.37 -0.05
C VAL A 240 -2.83 -16.69 -1.40
N ALA A 241 -4.03 -16.17 -1.64
CA ALA A 241 -4.40 -15.53 -2.89
C ALA A 241 -3.61 -14.24 -3.14
N MET A 242 -3.40 -13.42 -2.11
CA MET A 242 -2.64 -12.18 -2.21
C MET A 242 -1.15 -12.44 -2.43
N GLY A 243 -0.57 -13.45 -1.78
CA GLY A 243 0.80 -13.88 -2.08
C GLY A 243 0.97 -14.32 -3.54
N THR A 244 -0.04 -15.00 -4.09
CA THR A 244 -0.07 -15.44 -5.50
C THR A 244 -0.24 -14.25 -6.44
N ALA A 245 -1.22 -13.39 -6.19
CA ALA A 245 -1.54 -12.21 -6.98
C ALA A 245 -0.36 -11.23 -7.04
N LEU A 246 0.32 -10.97 -5.91
CA LEU A 246 1.49 -10.11 -5.87
C LEU A 246 2.61 -10.64 -6.78
N ARG A 247 2.91 -11.94 -6.70
CA ARG A 247 3.93 -12.56 -7.56
C ARG A 247 3.55 -12.47 -9.04
N GLN A 248 2.30 -12.77 -9.38
CA GLN A 248 1.80 -12.67 -10.74
C GLN A 248 1.89 -11.24 -11.28
N ALA A 249 1.52 -10.25 -10.46
CA ALA A 249 1.58 -8.84 -10.81
C ALA A 249 3.02 -8.39 -11.07
N LEU A 250 3.97 -8.76 -10.21
CA LEU A 250 5.38 -8.42 -10.40
C LEU A 250 5.95 -9.06 -11.67
N VAL A 251 5.62 -10.34 -11.95
CA VAL A 251 6.00 -10.99 -13.21
C VAL A 251 5.37 -10.27 -14.41
N HIS A 252 4.10 -9.90 -14.33
CA HIS A 252 3.41 -9.15 -15.39
C HIS A 252 4.05 -7.79 -15.64
N LEU A 253 4.48 -7.09 -14.59
CA LEU A 253 5.18 -5.80 -14.68
C LEU A 253 6.64 -5.93 -15.15
N GLY A 254 7.12 -7.14 -15.40
CA GLY A 254 8.49 -7.40 -15.87
C GLY A 254 9.52 -7.27 -14.76
N ALA A 255 9.26 -7.90 -13.60
CA ALA A 255 10.21 -7.97 -12.50
C ALA A 255 11.60 -8.41 -12.95
N GLN A 256 12.61 -7.65 -12.52
CA GLN A 256 14.01 -7.92 -12.79
C GLN A 256 14.66 -8.70 -11.64
N SER A 257 15.87 -9.21 -11.88
CA SER A 257 16.63 -9.90 -10.82
C SER A 257 17.07 -8.93 -9.72
N PRO A 258 17.44 -9.43 -8.52
CA PRO A 258 18.04 -8.60 -7.47
C PRO A 258 19.27 -7.83 -7.95
N GLU A 259 20.12 -8.44 -8.78
CA GLU A 259 21.33 -7.81 -9.32
C GLU A 259 20.98 -6.62 -10.22
N LEU A 260 19.97 -6.77 -11.08
CA LEU A 260 19.49 -5.68 -11.92
C LEU A 260 18.78 -4.60 -11.11
N THR A 261 18.02 -4.97 -10.08
CA THR A 261 17.43 -4.00 -9.14
C THR A 261 18.52 -3.17 -8.47
N ARG A 262 19.58 -3.81 -7.94
CA ARG A 262 20.73 -3.13 -7.35
C ARG A 262 21.46 -2.25 -8.35
N PHE A 263 21.65 -2.72 -9.59
CA PHE A 263 22.19 -1.91 -10.67
C PHE A 263 21.37 -0.63 -10.91
N HIS A 264 20.04 -0.71 -10.91
CA HIS A 264 19.19 0.46 -11.04
C HIS A 264 19.30 1.40 -9.83
N PHE A 265 19.43 0.87 -8.61
CA PHE A 265 19.73 1.70 -7.45
C PHE A 265 21.10 2.39 -7.58
N ASP A 266 22.16 1.67 -7.92
CA ASP A 266 23.51 2.23 -8.11
C ASP A 266 23.54 3.35 -9.15
N MET A 267 22.83 3.16 -10.26
CA MET A 267 22.71 4.16 -11.33
C MET A 267 22.00 5.45 -10.86
N LEU A 268 21.20 5.36 -9.80
CA LEU A 268 20.40 6.44 -9.24
C LEU A 268 20.97 7.04 -7.95
N ASP A 269 22.05 6.48 -7.42
CA ASP A 269 22.73 7.01 -6.23
C ASP A 269 23.27 8.42 -6.48
N GLY A 270 23.17 9.27 -5.46
CA GLY A 270 23.40 10.70 -5.51
C GLY A 270 22.35 11.52 -6.29
N ARG A 271 21.32 10.88 -6.88
CA ARG A 271 20.27 11.57 -7.66
C ARG A 271 18.86 11.32 -7.13
N TRP A 272 18.53 10.07 -6.82
CA TRP A 272 17.23 9.69 -6.26
C TRP A 272 17.34 9.27 -4.80
N TRP A 273 18.50 8.73 -4.42
CA TRP A 273 18.85 8.41 -3.04
C TRP A 273 20.34 8.67 -2.81
N ASN A 274 20.81 8.55 -1.57
CA ASN A 274 22.18 8.80 -1.19
C ASN A 274 22.71 7.69 -0.26
N SER A 275 23.54 6.80 -0.81
CA SER A 275 24.15 5.67 -0.09
C SER A 275 25.06 6.08 1.08
N ARG A 276 25.45 7.35 1.18
CA ARG A 276 26.28 7.88 2.27
C ARG A 276 25.47 8.37 3.47
N ARG A 277 24.16 8.50 3.32
CA ARG A 277 23.23 8.88 4.39
C ARG A 277 22.72 7.63 5.08
N ARG A 278 22.17 7.81 6.28
CA ARG A 278 21.67 6.73 7.13
C ARG A 278 20.19 6.91 7.36
N VAL A 279 19.45 5.82 7.53
CA VAL A 279 18.08 5.89 8.04
C VAL A 279 18.15 6.34 9.52
N PRO A 280 17.31 7.28 9.99
CA PRO A 280 16.14 7.86 9.33
C PRO A 280 16.36 9.25 8.68
N GLU A 281 17.58 9.61 8.26
CA GLU A 281 17.83 10.93 7.64
C GLU A 281 16.91 11.16 6.42
N LYS A 282 16.03 12.18 6.51
CA LYS A 282 15.04 12.53 5.46
C LYS A 282 15.64 12.57 4.05
N TYR A 283 16.80 13.18 3.90
CA TYR A 283 17.47 13.37 2.60
C TYR A 283 18.38 12.21 2.19
N LEU A 284 18.23 11.03 2.81
CA LEU A 284 18.66 9.77 2.21
C LEU A 284 17.89 9.55 0.90
N VAL A 285 16.60 9.83 0.87
CA VAL A 285 15.80 9.84 -0.36
C VAL A 285 15.73 11.27 -0.89
N LEU A 286 16.31 11.47 -2.08
CA LEU A 286 16.51 12.78 -2.73
C LEU A 286 15.41 13.11 -3.74
N ARG A 287 14.91 12.09 -4.46
CA ARG A 287 13.80 12.27 -5.39
C ARG A 287 12.52 11.92 -4.67
N ARG A 288 11.53 12.82 -4.77
CA ARG A 288 10.18 12.63 -4.24
C ARG A 288 9.14 12.70 -5.35
N ASN A 289 7.99 12.05 -5.14
CA ASN A 289 6.84 12.10 -6.05
C ASN A 289 5.58 12.66 -5.35
N TYR A 290 5.44 13.99 -5.39
CA TYR A 290 4.31 14.71 -4.80
C TYR A 290 3.04 14.70 -5.67
N GLN A 291 3.02 13.97 -6.79
CA GLN A 291 1.79 13.84 -7.57
C GLN A 291 0.79 13.02 -6.76
N MET A 292 -0.33 13.61 -6.35
CA MET A 292 -1.48 12.91 -5.76
C MET A 292 -2.44 12.42 -6.85
N GLY A 293 -3.43 11.62 -6.47
CA GLY A 293 -4.46 11.04 -7.31
C GLY A 293 -4.18 9.59 -7.72
N ASP A 294 -5.26 8.87 -8.03
CA ASP A 294 -5.30 7.43 -8.28
C ASP A 294 -5.10 7.02 -9.75
N ASN A 295 -5.02 7.95 -10.70
CA ASN A 295 -4.67 7.67 -12.10
C ASN A 295 -3.18 7.92 -12.36
N ARG A 296 -2.37 6.87 -12.25
CA ARG A 296 -0.92 6.99 -12.11
C ARG A 296 -0.16 6.17 -13.14
N LEU A 297 0.95 6.75 -13.57
CA LEU A 297 2.08 6.00 -14.10
C LEU A 297 3.13 5.85 -12.99
N PRO A 298 3.94 4.79 -13.01
CA PRO A 298 5.06 4.69 -12.09
C PRO A 298 6.08 5.78 -12.38
N THR A 299 6.94 6.07 -11.39
CA THR A 299 8.02 7.03 -11.60
C THR A 299 9.01 6.48 -12.64
N ARG A 300 9.15 7.20 -13.75
CA ARG A 300 10.03 6.80 -14.85
C ARG A 300 11.50 6.78 -14.42
N VAL A 301 12.11 5.60 -14.48
CA VAL A 301 13.55 5.41 -14.32
C VAL A 301 14.29 5.86 -15.61
N PRO A 302 15.36 6.68 -15.52
CA PRO A 302 16.12 7.10 -16.69
C PRO A 302 16.69 5.92 -17.47
N GLY A 303 16.58 5.97 -18.80
CA GLY A 303 17.10 4.92 -19.68
C GLY A 303 16.11 3.77 -19.94
N GLU A 304 15.08 3.59 -19.11
CA GLU A 304 14.03 2.61 -19.37
C GLU A 304 13.16 3.03 -20.57
N ARG A 305 12.93 2.09 -21.48
CA ARG A 305 12.21 2.28 -22.75
C ARG A 305 10.90 1.51 -22.83
N ALA A 306 10.68 0.57 -21.92
CA ALA A 306 9.43 -0.17 -21.83
C ALA A 306 8.23 0.79 -21.66
N VAL A 307 7.09 0.37 -22.19
CA VAL A 307 5.83 1.09 -22.01
C VAL A 307 5.40 0.94 -20.55
N LEU A 308 5.28 2.06 -19.84
CA LEU A 308 4.88 2.04 -18.44
C LEU A 308 3.43 1.59 -18.29
N GLN A 309 3.16 0.74 -17.30
CA GLN A 309 1.81 0.30 -16.97
C GLN A 309 1.10 1.43 -16.22
N ARG A 310 -0.08 1.82 -16.72
CA ARG A 310 -0.94 2.79 -16.03
C ARG A 310 -1.93 2.05 -15.16
N LEU A 311 -2.09 2.52 -13.92
CA LEU A 311 -3.12 2.07 -13.00
C LEU A 311 -4.09 3.23 -12.72
N ALA A 312 -5.35 2.90 -12.46
CA ALA A 312 -6.40 3.88 -12.13
C ALA A 312 -7.44 3.25 -11.21
N LEU A 313 -8.13 4.03 -10.37
CA LEU A 313 -9.37 3.62 -9.71
C LEU A 313 -10.56 4.35 -10.36
N PRO A 314 -11.77 3.77 -10.34
CA PRO A 314 -12.93 4.43 -10.89
C PRO A 314 -13.46 5.45 -9.90
N HIS A 315 -13.69 6.71 -10.31
CA HIS A 315 -14.38 7.68 -9.45
C HIS A 315 -15.90 7.50 -9.45
N ARG A 316 -16.42 6.79 -10.46
CA ARG A 316 -17.83 6.45 -10.58
C ARG A 316 -18.02 5.00 -10.96
N TRP A 317 -19.04 4.36 -10.40
CA TRP A 317 -19.43 3.01 -10.77
C TRP A 317 -20.96 2.93 -10.95
N GLN A 318 -21.41 2.52 -12.14
CA GLN A 318 -22.84 2.54 -12.55
C GLN A 318 -23.57 3.85 -12.20
N GLY A 319 -22.91 4.98 -12.37
CA GLY A 319 -23.46 6.31 -12.10
C GLY A 319 -23.33 6.80 -10.65
N VAL A 320 -23.04 5.92 -9.69
CA VAL A 320 -22.72 6.28 -8.30
C VAL A 320 -21.34 6.92 -8.27
N ASP A 321 -21.26 8.13 -7.72
CA ASP A 321 -19.99 8.80 -7.42
C ASP A 321 -19.44 8.26 -6.09
N LEU A 322 -18.22 7.71 -6.12
CA LEU A 322 -17.64 7.05 -4.95
C LEU A 322 -17.37 8.04 -3.81
N ASN A 323 -16.92 9.26 -4.13
CA ASN A 323 -16.68 10.31 -3.12
C ASN A 323 -17.97 10.83 -2.49
N ALA A 324 -19.11 10.71 -3.20
CA ALA A 324 -20.41 11.12 -2.64
C ALA A 324 -20.94 10.11 -1.59
N VAL A 325 -20.55 8.84 -1.68
CA VAL A 325 -21.07 7.76 -0.82
C VAL A 325 -20.11 7.31 0.27
N GLY A 326 -18.81 7.59 0.12
CA GLY A 326 -17.79 7.38 1.14
C GLY A 326 -16.69 8.43 1.05
N GLU A 327 -16.25 8.95 2.19
CA GLU A 327 -15.25 10.02 2.29
C GLU A 327 -14.27 9.71 3.42
N LEU A 328 -12.97 9.89 3.16
CA LEU A 328 -11.97 10.00 4.22
C LEU A 328 -11.96 11.42 4.78
N GLN A 329 -12.32 11.55 6.06
CA GLN A 329 -12.28 12.81 6.80
C GLN A 329 -11.13 12.78 7.80
N LEU A 330 -10.35 13.86 7.81
CA LEU A 330 -9.16 14.01 8.66
C LEU A 330 -9.36 15.18 9.61
N TRP A 331 -9.84 14.87 10.81
CA TRP A 331 -10.25 15.86 11.78
C TRP A 331 -9.06 16.39 12.60
N PRO A 332 -9.07 17.68 12.97
CA PRO A 332 -8.06 18.28 13.84
C PRO A 332 -7.79 17.45 15.10
N GLY A 333 -6.51 17.14 15.33
CA GLY A 333 -6.00 16.48 16.53
C GLY A 333 -4.95 17.33 17.25
N THR A 334 -4.29 16.77 18.25
CA THR A 334 -3.24 17.45 19.03
C THR A 334 -1.86 17.37 18.40
N ALA A 335 -1.68 16.57 17.34
CA ALA A 335 -0.38 16.27 16.73
C ALA A 335 -0.22 16.91 15.33
N MET A 336 -0.93 18.01 15.04
CA MET A 336 -0.96 18.62 13.69
C MET A 336 -0.11 19.90 13.58
N GLU A 337 0.93 20.04 14.40
CA GLU A 337 1.69 21.29 14.55
C GLU A 337 2.33 21.79 13.24
N GLN A 338 2.72 20.86 12.36
CA GLN A 338 3.37 21.19 11.08
C GLN A 338 2.37 21.31 9.92
N LEU A 339 1.12 20.89 10.13
CA LEU A 339 0.07 20.99 9.12
C LEU A 339 -0.56 22.39 9.16
N PRO A 340 -0.95 22.95 7.99
CA PRO A 340 -1.91 24.03 7.99
C PRO A 340 -3.18 23.63 8.79
N PRO A 341 -3.91 24.56 9.40
CA PRO A 341 -5.20 24.22 10.00
C PRO A 341 -6.27 24.07 8.90
N PRO A 342 -7.05 22.97 8.87
CA PRO A 342 -8.19 22.88 7.96
C PRO A 342 -9.33 23.80 8.45
N ILE A 343 -10.25 24.16 7.56
CA ILE A 343 -11.46 24.92 7.94
C ILE A 343 -12.33 24.09 8.91
N ARG A 344 -12.46 22.78 8.64
CA ARG A 344 -13.21 21.84 9.49
C ARG A 344 -12.47 20.52 9.66
N TYR A 345 -12.15 19.85 8.56
CA TYR A 345 -11.34 18.65 8.43
C TYR A 345 -10.77 18.63 7.01
N TYR A 346 -9.71 17.85 6.77
CA TYR A 346 -9.23 17.62 5.42
C TYR A 346 -10.00 16.49 4.73
N THR A 347 -10.12 16.60 3.40
CA THR A 347 -10.59 15.55 2.49
C THR A 347 -9.53 15.27 1.43
N PHE A 348 -9.80 14.29 0.55
CA PHE A 348 -8.91 14.00 -0.59
C PHE A 348 -8.68 15.23 -1.50
N GLU A 349 -9.61 16.19 -1.53
CA GLU A 349 -9.49 17.41 -2.34
C GLU A 349 -8.35 18.31 -1.86
N ASP A 350 -7.97 18.21 -0.58
CA ASP A 350 -6.90 19.01 0.02
C ASP A 350 -5.50 18.42 -0.24
N PHE A 351 -5.42 17.13 -0.59
CA PHE A 351 -4.14 16.40 -0.72
C PHE A 351 -3.17 17.04 -1.72
N PRO A 352 -3.60 17.45 -2.93
CA PRO A 352 -2.69 18.10 -3.87
C PRO A 352 -2.07 19.40 -3.31
N ALA A 353 -2.83 20.20 -2.56
CA ALA A 353 -2.32 21.44 -1.98
C ALA A 353 -1.30 21.15 -0.87
N LEU A 354 -1.58 20.18 0.00
CA LEU A 354 -0.66 19.74 1.04
C LEU A 354 0.65 19.18 0.46
N ALA A 355 0.57 18.40 -0.62
CA ALA A 355 1.72 17.86 -1.32
C ALA A 355 2.55 18.94 -2.05
N VAL A 356 1.90 19.94 -2.65
CA VAL A 356 2.60 21.09 -3.26
C VAL A 356 3.35 21.91 -2.21
N ASN A 357 2.76 22.13 -1.03
CA ASN A 357 3.45 22.81 0.07
C ASN A 357 4.69 22.03 0.51
N ALA A 358 4.57 20.71 0.63
CA ALA A 358 5.70 19.82 0.94
C ALA A 358 6.82 19.91 -0.11
N GLN A 359 6.44 19.88 -1.40
CA GLN A 359 7.38 20.03 -2.51
C GLN A 359 8.15 21.35 -2.47
N GLN A 360 7.45 22.46 -2.20
CA GLN A 360 8.08 23.78 -2.13
C GLN A 360 9.06 23.87 -0.97
N ALA A 361 8.71 23.32 0.20
CA ALA A 361 9.59 23.31 1.36
C ALA A 361 10.86 22.49 1.12
N ASP A 362 10.75 21.29 0.54
CA ASP A 362 11.92 20.48 0.20
C ASP A 362 12.81 21.15 -0.88
N ALA A 363 12.20 21.84 -1.86
CA ALA A 363 12.95 22.61 -2.86
C ALA A 363 13.71 23.81 -2.28
N LEU A 364 13.21 24.40 -1.18
CA LEU A 364 13.90 25.47 -0.45
C LEU A 364 15.05 24.91 0.40
N ALA A 365 14.86 23.76 1.03
CA ALA A 365 15.88 23.11 1.86
C ALA A 365 17.05 22.51 1.05
N ALA A 366 16.84 22.25 -0.25
CA ALA A 366 17.88 21.78 -1.16
C ALA A 366 18.79 22.89 -1.72
N ARG A 367 18.49 24.17 -1.43
CA ARG A 367 19.35 25.33 -1.73
C ARG A 367 20.31 25.60 -0.59
#